data_AF-A0A6N3CCR7-F1
#
_entry.id   AF-A0A6N3CCR7-F1
#
_cell.length_a   1.000
_cell.length_b   1.000
_cell.length_c   1.000
_cell.angle_alpha   90.00
_cell.angle_beta   90.00
_cell.angle_gamma   90.00
#
_symmetry.space_group_name_H-M   'P 1'
#
loop_
_entity.id
_entity.type
_entity.pdbx_description
1 polymer ?
#
loop_
_entity_poly.entity_id
_entity_poly.type
_entity_poly.pdbx_seq_one_letter_code
_entity_poly.pdbx_strand_id
1 'polypeptide(L)'
;MKNKVWQCKIMGILLVIVSIIPNKALASSGNIEINCSTDLSIINDELEDIPISNLVSSESVFKYFDDVTWIQRDGIWSLSISPKNFVRMSFSNDILIKSWNELKENFSNDVQWSQYKDNEDILFEQYKCHFFKAKIKNRWNIEPFRESIDRLCN
;
A
#
# COMPACT_ATOMS: atom_id res chain seq x y z
N MET A 1 -5.74 26.75 -42.21
CA MET A 1 -5.52 25.40 -42.76
C MET A 1 -6.39 24.41 -41.99
N LYS A 2 -7.10 23.53 -42.69
CA LYS A 2 -8.04 22.56 -42.09
C LYS A 2 -7.30 21.33 -41.53
N ASN A 3 -8.00 20.65 -40.61
CA ASN A 3 -7.88 19.22 -40.18
C ASN A 3 -6.96 18.95 -38.97
N LYS A 4 -7.33 18.16 -37.95
CA LYS A 4 -8.32 17.07 -37.84
C LYS A 4 -8.71 16.86 -36.37
N VAL A 5 -9.97 16.49 -36.16
CA VAL A 5 -10.55 16.02 -34.89
C VAL A 5 -10.11 14.57 -34.62
N TRP A 6 -9.82 14.24 -33.36
CA TRP A 6 -9.93 12.86 -32.84
C TRP A 6 -10.78 12.87 -31.58
N GLN A 7 -11.98 12.29 -31.71
CA GLN A 7 -12.90 12.02 -30.61
C GLN A 7 -12.51 10.68 -29.97
N CYS A 8 -12.21 10.67 -28.67
CA CYS A 8 -12.27 9.45 -27.87
C CYS A 8 -13.49 9.53 -26.96
N LYS A 9 -14.58 8.87 -27.38
CA LYS A 9 -15.71 8.50 -26.52
C LYS A 9 -15.48 7.07 -26.06
N ILE A 10 -15.30 6.84 -24.75
CA ILE A 10 -15.78 5.62 -24.09
C ILE A 10 -16.39 6.01 -22.74
N MET A 11 -17.68 5.69 -22.63
CA MET A 11 -18.52 5.68 -21.42
C MET A 11 -17.95 4.74 -20.37
N GLY A 12 -18.01 5.14 -19.10
CA GLY A 12 -17.76 4.24 -17.98
C GLY A 12 -18.04 4.93 -16.66
N ILE A 13 -19.32 4.93 -16.26
CA ILE A 13 -19.77 5.31 -14.92
C ILE A 13 -19.12 4.34 -13.92
N LEU A 14 -18.41 4.84 -12.92
CA LEU A 14 -18.28 4.13 -11.66
C LEU A 14 -18.64 5.06 -10.49
N LEU A 15 -19.80 4.75 -9.92
CA LEU A 15 -20.27 5.21 -8.62
C LEU A 15 -19.23 4.83 -7.56
N VAL A 16 -18.62 5.81 -6.90
CA VAL A 16 -18.05 5.58 -5.57
C VAL A 16 -19.08 6.07 -4.56
N ILE A 17 -19.82 5.12 -4.01
CA ILE A 17 -20.65 5.31 -2.82
C ILE A 17 -19.69 5.49 -1.65
N VAL A 18 -19.40 6.74 -1.30
CA VAL A 18 -18.75 7.06 -0.03
C VAL A 18 -19.82 6.97 1.05
N SER A 19 -19.94 5.81 1.66
CA SER A 19 -20.66 5.65 2.93
C SER A 19 -19.77 6.15 4.07
N ILE A 20 -19.88 7.44 4.40
CA ILE A 20 -19.47 7.96 5.71
C ILE A 20 -20.62 8.83 6.24
N ILE A 21 -21.27 8.36 7.31
CA ILE A 21 -22.35 9.08 8.03
C ILE A 21 -21.72 10.07 9.05
N PRO A 22 -22.48 11.02 9.60
CA PRO A 22 -22.65 12.39 9.15
C PRO A 22 -21.84 13.39 10.00
N ASN A 23 -21.44 14.52 9.42
CA ASN A 23 -21.49 15.76 10.20
C ASN A 23 -21.91 16.90 9.27
N LYS A 24 -23.04 17.52 9.63
CA LYS A 24 -23.65 18.61 8.89
C LYS A 24 -22.72 19.82 8.93
N ALA A 25 -22.12 20.16 7.80
CA ALA A 25 -21.74 21.52 7.47
C ALA A 25 -21.89 21.72 5.95
N LEU A 26 -23.04 22.30 5.64
CA LEU A 26 -23.37 23.22 4.56
C LEU A 26 -22.38 23.34 3.38
N ALA A 27 -22.94 23.14 2.19
CA ALA A 27 -22.32 23.35 0.88
C ALA A 27 -21.61 24.70 0.75
N SER A 28 -20.44 24.67 0.10
CA SER A 28 -19.96 25.78 -0.70
C SER A 28 -19.10 25.26 -1.84
N SER A 29 -19.56 25.54 -3.06
CA SER A 29 -18.87 25.32 -4.32
C SER A 29 -17.66 26.26 -4.39
N GLY A 30 -16.45 25.69 -4.29
CA GLY A 30 -15.21 26.39 -4.59
C GLY A 30 -14.30 25.47 -5.38
N ASN A 31 -13.86 25.93 -6.54
CA ASN A 31 -12.85 25.24 -7.34
C ASN A 31 -11.55 25.27 -6.54
N ILE A 32 -11.07 24.12 -6.07
CA ILE A 32 -9.72 24.03 -5.50
C ILE A 32 -8.78 23.78 -6.68
N GLU A 33 -8.13 24.83 -7.15
CA GLU A 33 -6.91 24.70 -7.94
C GLU A 33 -5.81 24.16 -7.01
N ILE A 34 -5.43 22.90 -7.18
CA ILE A 34 -4.26 22.34 -6.51
C ILE A 34 -3.04 22.85 -7.26
N ASN A 35 -2.46 23.94 -6.77
CA ASN A 35 -1.19 24.47 -7.23
C ASN A 35 -0.05 23.78 -6.45
N CYS A 36 0.65 22.83 -7.07
CA CYS A 36 1.89 22.29 -6.50
C CYS A 36 3.05 23.24 -6.85
N SER A 37 3.33 24.19 -5.96
CA SER A 37 4.61 24.93 -5.98
C SER A 37 5.68 24.12 -5.26
N THR A 38 6.83 23.94 -5.90
CA THR A 38 8.09 23.74 -5.19
C THR A 38 8.97 24.93 -5.54
N ASP A 39 8.96 25.95 -4.68
CA ASP A 39 9.94 27.01 -4.73
C ASP A 39 11.28 26.46 -4.20
N LEU A 40 12.22 26.18 -5.11
CA LEU A 40 13.64 26.35 -4.82
C LEU A 40 14.23 27.26 -5.89
N SER A 41 14.34 28.54 -5.57
CA SER A 41 15.19 29.48 -6.29
C SER A 41 16.49 29.69 -5.50
N ILE A 42 17.63 29.40 -6.12
CA ILE A 42 18.83 30.25 -6.26
C ILE A 42 19.85 29.52 -7.16
N ILE A 43 19.75 29.84 -8.45
CA ILE A 43 20.76 30.25 -9.44
C ILE A 43 22.18 29.64 -9.40
N ASN A 44 22.43 28.86 -10.46
CA ASN A 44 23.54 28.82 -11.42
C ASN A 44 24.98 29.07 -10.94
N ASP A 45 25.84 28.07 -11.19
CA ASP A 45 27.10 28.32 -11.88
C ASP A 45 27.40 27.16 -12.86
N GLU A 46 28.05 27.52 -13.96
CA GLU A 46 28.17 26.80 -15.21
C GLU A 46 29.20 25.64 -15.15
N LEU A 47 28.96 24.57 -15.93
CA LEU A 47 29.92 23.61 -16.55
C LEU A 47 29.87 22.10 -16.14
N GLU A 48 29.61 21.30 -17.18
CA GLU A 48 30.00 19.90 -17.47
C GLU A 48 29.20 18.70 -16.89
N ASP A 49 28.39 18.13 -17.80
CA ASP A 49 27.87 16.77 -17.97
C ASP A 49 28.07 15.71 -16.84
N ILE A 50 27.02 15.49 -16.05
CA ILE A 50 26.68 14.15 -15.53
C ILE A 50 25.16 13.97 -15.63
N PRO A 51 24.64 12.96 -16.35
CA PRO A 51 23.21 12.65 -16.31
C PRO A 51 22.89 12.08 -14.93
N ILE A 52 22.32 12.89 -14.04
CA ILE A 52 21.71 12.44 -12.80
C ILE A 52 20.39 11.72 -13.16
N SER A 53 20.48 10.59 -13.84
CA SER A 53 19.36 9.68 -13.99
C SER A 53 19.23 8.89 -12.69
N ASN A 54 18.17 9.19 -11.95
CA ASN A 54 17.50 8.28 -11.01
C ASN A 54 18.12 8.13 -9.61
N LEU A 55 18.22 9.23 -8.87
CA LEU A 55 18.19 9.18 -7.41
C LEU A 55 16.89 9.82 -6.88
N VAL A 56 15.75 9.37 -7.42
CA VAL A 56 14.52 9.41 -6.64
C VAL A 56 14.62 8.25 -5.67
N SER A 57 15.09 8.51 -4.44
CA SER A 57 14.81 7.56 -3.37
C SER A 57 13.31 7.52 -3.21
N SER A 58 12.66 6.42 -3.62
CA SER A 58 11.29 6.18 -3.20
C SER A 58 11.33 6.02 -1.69
N GLU A 59 11.04 7.09 -0.94
CA GLU A 59 10.68 6.93 0.45
C GLU A 59 9.56 5.89 0.48
N SER A 60 9.76 4.80 1.21
CA SER A 60 8.73 3.78 1.35
C SER A 60 7.46 4.46 1.85
N VAL A 61 6.39 4.40 1.06
CA VAL A 61 5.07 4.94 1.39
C VAL A 61 4.52 4.28 2.67
N PHE A 62 5.06 3.11 3.04
CA PHE A 62 4.66 2.37 4.23
C PHE A 62 5.38 2.86 5.49
N LYS A 63 4.61 3.14 6.54
CA LYS A 63 5.16 3.53 7.84
C LYS A 63 5.87 2.36 8.50
N TYR A 64 5.32 1.15 8.39
CA TYR A 64 5.76 -0.04 9.14
C TYR A 64 6.62 -1.01 8.33
N PHE A 65 6.65 -0.88 7.01
CA PHE A 65 7.30 -1.85 6.12
C PHE A 65 8.33 -1.18 5.21
N ASP A 66 9.43 -1.87 4.96
CA ASP A 66 10.39 -1.48 3.92
C ASP A 66 9.81 -1.81 2.54
N ASP A 67 9.08 -2.92 2.43
CA ASP A 67 8.42 -3.36 1.20
C ASP A 67 7.28 -4.35 1.48
N VAL A 68 6.23 -4.30 0.67
CA VAL A 68 5.09 -5.24 0.69
C VAL A 68 4.65 -5.49 -0.75
N THR A 69 4.58 -6.76 -1.15
CA THR A 69 4.17 -7.12 -2.52
C THR A 69 3.47 -8.48 -2.59
N TRP A 70 2.54 -8.61 -3.52
CA TRP A 70 1.93 -9.89 -3.87
C TRP A 70 2.89 -10.73 -4.71
N ILE A 71 3.10 -11.98 -4.30
CA ILE A 71 3.88 -12.96 -5.05
C ILE A 71 3.09 -14.25 -5.23
N GLN A 72 3.43 -15.02 -6.26
CA GLN A 72 2.97 -16.40 -6.37
C GLN A 72 4.07 -17.35 -5.89
N ARG A 73 3.68 -18.31 -5.04
CA ARG A 73 4.52 -19.41 -4.55
C ARG A 73 3.72 -20.69 -4.69
N ASP A 74 4.23 -21.64 -5.47
CA ASP A 74 3.58 -22.94 -5.66
C ASP A 74 2.10 -22.84 -6.11
N GLY A 75 1.79 -21.84 -6.94
CA GLY A 75 0.43 -21.57 -7.43
C GLY A 75 -0.49 -20.84 -6.43
N ILE A 76 0.01 -20.46 -5.26
CA ILE A 76 -0.74 -19.78 -4.20
C ILE A 76 -0.29 -18.31 -4.13
N TRP A 77 -1.26 -17.40 -4.00
CA TRP A 77 -0.97 -15.99 -3.73
C TRP A 77 -0.54 -15.79 -2.28
N SER A 78 0.58 -15.11 -2.09
CA SER A 78 1.09 -14.71 -0.77
C SER A 78 1.38 -13.21 -0.75
N LEU A 79 0.96 -12.52 0.31
CA LEU A 79 1.44 -11.17 0.60
C LEU A 79 2.81 -11.31 1.25
N SER A 80 3.86 -10.97 0.51
CA SER A 80 5.23 -11.01 0.99
C SER A 80 5.60 -9.67 1.61
N ILE A 81 6.05 -9.67 2.85
CA ILE A 81 6.25 -8.47 3.66
C ILE A 81 7.70 -8.41 4.14
N SER A 82 8.36 -7.27 3.99
CA SER A 82 9.60 -6.92 4.68
C SER A 82 9.33 -5.83 5.72
N PRO A 83 9.23 -6.18 7.01
CA PRO A 83 9.06 -5.21 8.06
C PRO A 83 10.33 -4.40 8.32
N LYS A 84 10.13 -3.12 8.63
CA LYS A 84 11.18 -2.27 9.22
C LYS A 84 11.66 -2.90 10.52
N ASN A 85 12.92 -2.63 10.88
CA ASN A 85 13.54 -3.26 12.05
C ASN A 85 12.75 -3.04 13.36
N PHE A 86 12.17 -1.85 13.56
CA PHE A 86 11.38 -1.56 14.76
C PHE A 86 10.09 -2.38 14.85
N VAL A 87 9.51 -2.79 13.71
CA VAL A 87 8.35 -3.70 13.67
C VAL A 87 8.83 -5.13 13.87
N ARG A 88 9.87 -5.53 13.14
CA ARG A 88 10.47 -6.86 13.19
C ARG A 88 10.87 -7.30 14.60
N MET A 89 11.45 -6.38 15.37
CA MET A 89 11.94 -6.67 16.73
C MET A 89 10.91 -6.38 17.81
N SER A 90 9.76 -5.78 17.47
CA SER A 90 8.74 -5.38 18.43
C SER A 90 8.08 -6.57 19.15
N PHE A 91 7.67 -6.34 20.40
CA PHE A 91 6.73 -7.19 21.13
C PHE A 91 5.47 -6.41 21.54
N SER A 92 5.32 -5.17 21.04
CA SER A 92 4.21 -4.30 21.37
C SER A 92 2.96 -4.69 20.59
N ASN A 93 1.87 -4.97 21.31
CA ASN A 93 0.56 -5.19 20.71
C ASN A 93 0.06 -3.95 19.94
N ASP A 94 0.42 -2.74 20.38
CA ASP A 94 0.06 -1.52 19.65
C ASP A 94 0.74 -1.47 18.28
N ILE A 95 2.02 -1.84 18.21
CA ILE A 95 2.74 -1.94 16.93
C ILE A 95 2.12 -3.04 16.07
N LEU A 96 1.86 -4.24 16.61
CA LEU A 96 1.21 -5.35 15.91
C LEU A 96 -0.09 -4.91 15.22
N ILE A 97 -0.99 -4.25 15.97
CA ILE A 97 -2.30 -3.83 15.44
C ILE A 97 -2.16 -2.72 14.41
N LYS A 98 -1.32 -1.71 14.68
CA LYS A 98 -1.15 -0.60 13.73
C LYS A 98 -0.48 -1.04 12.43
N SER A 99 0.52 -1.90 12.48
CA SER A 99 1.17 -2.42 11.29
C SER A 99 0.27 -3.39 10.52
N TRP A 100 -0.56 -4.18 11.20
CA TRP A 100 -1.60 -4.98 10.56
C TRP A 100 -2.64 -4.11 9.83
N ASN A 101 -3.10 -3.02 10.45
CA ASN A 101 -4.06 -2.12 9.84
C ASN A 101 -3.51 -1.45 8.57
N GLU A 102 -2.23 -1.08 8.55
CA GLU A 102 -1.59 -0.56 7.32
C GLU A 102 -1.65 -1.59 6.18
N LEU A 103 -1.45 -2.89 6.47
CA LEU A 103 -1.61 -3.94 5.45
C LEU A 103 -3.06 -4.03 4.98
N LYS A 104 -4.03 -4.05 5.90
CA LYS A 104 -5.45 -4.13 5.54
C LYS A 104 -5.89 -2.95 4.67
N GLU A 105 -5.53 -1.73 5.06
CA GLU A 105 -5.90 -0.50 4.37
C GLU A 105 -5.38 -0.49 2.92
N ASN A 106 -4.18 -1.03 2.70
CA ASN A 106 -3.53 -1.00 1.39
C ASN A 106 -3.85 -2.22 0.52
N PHE A 107 -4.14 -3.39 1.10
CA PHE A 107 -4.18 -4.66 0.34
C PHE A 107 -5.48 -5.48 0.47
N SER A 108 -6.39 -5.14 1.40
CA SER A 108 -7.60 -5.98 1.62
C SER A 108 -8.59 -5.98 0.45
N ASN A 109 -8.57 -4.93 -0.36
CA ASN A 109 -9.42 -4.81 -1.55
C ASN A 109 -8.83 -5.51 -2.79
N ASP A 110 -7.58 -5.98 -2.73
CA ASP A 110 -6.98 -6.71 -3.83
C ASP A 110 -7.68 -8.06 -4.03
N VAL A 111 -7.79 -8.54 -5.27
CA VAL A 111 -8.45 -9.82 -5.59
C VAL A 111 -7.83 -10.98 -4.81
N GLN A 112 -6.51 -10.95 -4.60
CA GLN A 112 -5.75 -11.97 -3.86
C GLN A 112 -6.21 -12.12 -2.41
N TRP A 113 -6.70 -11.03 -1.78
CA TRP A 113 -7.23 -11.03 -0.43
C TRP A 113 -8.76 -11.11 -0.41
N SER A 114 -9.43 -10.19 -1.10
CA SER A 114 -10.88 -9.98 -1.03
C SER A 114 -11.72 -11.22 -1.37
N GLN A 115 -11.23 -12.10 -2.24
CA GLN A 115 -11.90 -13.38 -2.56
C GLN A 115 -11.93 -14.36 -1.37
N TYR A 116 -11.10 -14.13 -0.34
CA TYR A 116 -10.98 -14.91 0.89
C TYR A 116 -11.28 -14.07 2.15
N LYS A 117 -12.13 -13.04 2.03
CA LYS A 117 -12.44 -12.12 3.15
C LYS A 117 -12.88 -12.82 4.45
N ASP A 118 -13.55 -13.98 4.33
CA ASP A 118 -14.04 -14.75 5.48
C ASP A 118 -12.89 -15.43 6.25
N ASN A 119 -11.68 -15.47 5.67
CA ASN A 119 -10.45 -15.99 6.28
C ASN A 119 -9.56 -14.89 6.91
N GLU A 120 -10.04 -13.65 7.03
CA GLU A 120 -9.21 -12.54 7.51
C GLU A 120 -8.61 -12.80 8.90
N ASP A 121 -9.36 -13.42 9.81
CA ASP A 121 -8.87 -13.76 11.15
C ASP A 121 -7.70 -14.76 11.09
N ILE A 122 -7.77 -15.73 10.17
CA ILE A 122 -6.67 -16.68 9.94
C ILE A 122 -5.46 -15.96 9.35
N LEU A 123 -5.68 -15.03 8.42
CA LEU A 123 -4.61 -14.22 7.84
C LEU A 123 -3.92 -13.33 8.88
N PHE A 124 -4.69 -12.73 9.80
CA PHE A 124 -4.14 -11.97 10.91
C PHE A 124 -3.32 -12.86 11.86
N GLU A 125 -3.78 -14.07 12.17
CA GLU A 125 -3.01 -15.00 12.99
C GLU A 125 -1.71 -15.44 12.31
N GLN A 126 -1.66 -15.55 10.97
CA GLN A 126 -0.40 -15.75 10.22
C GLN A 126 0.56 -14.58 10.44
N TYR A 127 0.06 -13.35 10.27
CA TYR A 127 0.84 -12.13 10.49
C TYR A 127 1.41 -12.06 11.91
N LYS A 128 0.55 -12.31 12.90
CA LYS A 128 0.90 -12.35 14.33
C LYS A 128 1.93 -13.43 14.64
N CYS A 129 1.85 -14.59 13.99
CA CYS A 129 2.84 -15.65 14.13
C CYS A 129 4.22 -15.17 13.68
N HIS A 130 4.31 -14.52 12.51
CA HIS A 130 5.58 -13.95 12.04
C HIS A 130 6.09 -12.83 12.96
N PHE A 131 5.20 -11.93 13.37
CA PHE A 131 5.51 -10.82 14.27
C PHE A 131 6.14 -11.28 15.60
N PHE A 132 5.60 -12.34 16.22
CA PHE A 132 6.10 -12.80 17.51
C PHE A 132 7.19 -13.88 17.42
N LYS A 133 7.10 -14.79 16.45
CA LYS A 133 7.89 -16.04 16.45
C LYS A 133 8.88 -16.15 15.29
N ALA A 134 8.58 -15.59 14.13
CA ALA A 134 9.42 -15.75 12.92
C ALA A 134 10.18 -14.47 12.52
N LYS A 135 10.62 -13.70 13.52
CA LYS A 135 11.27 -12.39 13.37
C LYS A 135 12.50 -12.39 12.45
N ILE A 136 13.27 -13.47 12.47
CA ILE A 136 14.53 -13.61 11.71
C ILE A 136 14.33 -13.92 10.22
N LYS A 137 13.12 -14.28 9.78
CA LYS A 137 12.87 -14.57 8.37
C LYS A 137 12.99 -13.30 7.53
N ASN A 138 13.72 -13.35 6.43
CA ASN A 138 13.89 -12.19 5.54
C ASN A 138 12.54 -11.58 5.13
N ARG A 139 11.58 -12.42 4.76
CA ARG A 139 10.22 -12.05 4.39
C ARG A 139 9.20 -12.79 5.24
N TRP A 140 8.12 -12.10 5.61
CA TRP A 140 6.92 -12.70 6.19
C TRP A 140 5.93 -12.92 5.05
N ASN A 141 5.66 -14.17 4.71
CA ASN A 141 4.68 -14.50 3.69
C ASN A 141 3.40 -14.95 4.39
N ILE A 142 2.29 -14.27 4.09
CA ILE A 142 0.96 -14.60 4.60
C ILE A 142 0.00 -14.87 3.45
N GLU A 143 -0.88 -15.84 3.60
CA GLU A 143 -1.65 -16.43 2.52
C GLU A 143 -3.15 -16.38 2.83
N PRO A 144 -3.93 -15.53 2.14
CA PRO A 144 -5.38 -15.36 2.39
C PRO A 144 -6.20 -16.64 2.20
N PHE A 145 -5.74 -17.55 1.34
CA PHE A 145 -6.40 -18.84 1.07
C PHE A 145 -6.47 -19.76 2.30
N ARG A 146 -5.61 -19.59 3.32
CA ARG A 146 -5.57 -20.53 4.44
C ARG A 146 -6.83 -20.44 5.30
N GLU A 147 -7.37 -21.62 5.61
CA GLU A 147 -8.60 -21.78 6.42
C GLU A 147 -8.30 -22.25 7.86
N SER A 148 -7.04 -22.58 8.20
CA SER A 148 -6.67 -23.07 9.54
C SER A 148 -5.34 -22.52 10.06
N ILE A 149 -5.18 -22.59 11.39
CA ILE A 149 -4.02 -22.11 12.15
C ILE A 149 -2.90 -23.17 12.32
N ASP A 150 -3.04 -24.35 11.74
CA ASP A 150 -2.15 -25.48 12.07
C ASP A 150 -0.71 -25.30 11.55
N ARG A 151 -0.45 -24.29 10.71
CA ARG A 151 0.86 -24.04 10.05
C ARG A 151 1.21 -22.56 9.88
N LEU A 152 0.93 -21.71 10.88
CA LEU A 152 1.04 -20.25 10.75
C LEU A 152 2.47 -19.67 10.65
N CYS A 153 3.51 -20.45 10.99
CA CYS A 153 4.88 -19.95 11.13
C CYS A 153 5.92 -20.62 10.20
N ASN A 154 5.51 -21.25 9.10
CA ASN A 154 6.45 -21.88 8.15
C ASN A 154 7.17 -20.87 7.25
#